data_AF-A0A2W4XXF1-F1
#
_entry.id   AF-A0A2W4XXF1-F1
#
_cell.length_a   1.000
_cell.length_b   1.000
_cell.length_c   1.000
_cell.angle_alpha   90.00
_cell.angle_beta   90.00
_cell.angle_gamma   90.00
#
_symmetry.space_group_name_H-M   'P 1'
#
loop_
_entity.id
_entity.type
_entity.pdbx_description
1 polymer ?
#
loop_
_entity_poly.entity_id
_entity_poly.type
_entity_poly.pdbx_seq_one_letter_code
_entity_poly.pdbx_strand_id
1 'polypeptide(L)'
;MSHSVAKQAITIELLEQIRADEKLKILIEDLWSYGSDGMFNWFQSPPATPSGYVRNSVVVEYKKDYRADYPDSESERNHRHFPFELEHELDSYCTKLEQLLTPVKLADPMIAQRKVYLRSRTDEQIHSCLTAYLTKRPKASFPDLENDFASNVIWGGEQLDFESELIYLMPDQVGAIAQVLHTINIKGLLSYFDTSQYNLADWLEDWLKDCETAAHALTKCFVDAAEKGQIIMTIVI
;
A
#
# COMPACT_ATOMS: atom_id res chain seq x y z
N MET A 1 -3.48 -17.87 4.18
CA MET A 1 -2.14 -17.55 3.64
C MET A 1 -1.87 -16.13 4.11
N SER A 2 -0.73 -15.89 4.75
CA SER A 2 -0.41 -14.63 5.42
C SER A 2 0.17 -13.69 4.38
N HIS A 3 -0.66 -12.81 3.81
CA HIS A 3 -0.23 -11.81 2.83
C HIS A 3 0.00 -10.47 3.51
N SER A 4 1.09 -9.75 3.22
CA SER A 4 1.24 -8.35 3.63
C SER A 4 0.58 -7.46 2.58
N VAL A 5 0.12 -6.26 2.95
CA VAL A 5 -0.43 -5.33 1.96
C VAL A 5 0.26 -4.00 1.99
N ALA A 6 0.55 -3.47 0.80
CA ALA A 6 0.96 -2.10 0.63
C ALA A 6 -0.13 -1.33 -0.12
N LYS A 7 -0.46 -0.14 0.38
CA LYS A 7 -1.43 0.77 -0.22
C LYS A 7 -0.79 2.09 -0.52
N GLN A 8 -1.16 2.73 -1.62
CA GLN A 8 -0.73 4.07 -1.94
C GLN A 8 -1.83 4.83 -2.66
N ALA A 9 -2.06 6.07 -2.22
CA ALA A 9 -2.91 7.01 -2.94
C ALA A 9 -2.19 7.45 -4.23
N ILE A 10 -2.85 7.36 -5.38
CA ILE A 10 -2.32 7.84 -6.67
C ILE A 10 -3.41 8.59 -7.45
N THR A 11 -3.02 9.35 -8.48
CA THR A 11 -4.02 10.02 -9.33
C THR A 11 -4.63 9.05 -10.33
N ILE A 12 -5.82 9.38 -10.85
CA ILE A 12 -6.48 8.61 -11.91
C ILE A 12 -5.60 8.57 -13.16
N GLU A 13 -4.93 9.67 -13.50
CA GLU A 13 -4.04 9.73 -14.66
C GLU A 13 -2.89 8.72 -14.53
N LEU A 14 -2.33 8.53 -13.32
CA LEU A 14 -1.32 7.51 -13.10
C LEU A 14 -1.89 6.09 -13.27
N LEU A 15 -3.11 5.83 -12.77
CA LEU A 15 -3.80 4.55 -13.01
C LEU A 15 -3.92 4.24 -14.51
N GLU A 16 -4.34 5.22 -15.32
CA GLU A 16 -4.48 5.03 -16.77
C GLU A 16 -3.15 4.79 -17.46
N GLN A 17 -2.06 5.41 -17.00
CA GLN A 17 -0.72 5.10 -17.51
C GLN A 17 -0.29 3.67 -17.18
N ILE A 18 -0.64 3.17 -15.98
CA ILE A 18 -0.31 1.81 -15.55
C ILE A 18 -1.09 0.79 -16.38
N ARG A 19 -2.39 1.02 -16.61
CA ARG A 19 -3.23 0.18 -17.47
C ARG A 19 -2.73 0.09 -18.90
N ALA A 20 -2.14 1.17 -19.40
CA ALA A 20 -1.68 1.26 -20.78
C ALA A 20 -0.26 0.70 -21.00
N ASP A 21 0.49 0.36 -19.93
CA ASP A 21 1.90 -0.03 -20.02
C ASP A 21 2.24 -1.18 -19.07
N GLU A 22 2.26 -2.39 -19.62
CA GLU A 22 2.53 -3.63 -18.89
C GLU A 22 3.87 -3.62 -18.16
N LYS A 23 4.93 -3.07 -18.76
CA LYS A 23 6.25 -3.00 -18.13
C LYS A 23 6.26 -1.99 -16.98
N LEU A 24 5.51 -0.89 -17.10
CA LEU A 24 5.32 0.05 -15.99
C LEU A 24 4.54 -0.61 -14.84
N LYS A 25 3.51 -1.41 -15.17
CA LYS A 25 2.76 -2.20 -14.20
C LYS A 25 3.68 -3.15 -13.43
N ILE A 26 4.46 -3.99 -14.12
CA ILE A 26 5.39 -4.93 -13.46
C ILE A 26 6.42 -4.18 -12.63
N LEU A 27 6.97 -3.06 -13.14
CA LEU A 27 7.90 -2.22 -12.37
C LEU A 27 7.28 -1.82 -11.03
N ILE A 28 6.06 -1.29 -11.04
CA ILE A 28 5.37 -0.84 -9.82
C ILE A 28 5.07 -2.01 -8.88
N GLU A 29 4.61 -3.15 -9.40
CA GLU A 29 4.38 -4.37 -8.61
C GLU A 29 5.64 -4.78 -7.86
N ASP A 30 6.75 -4.91 -8.57
CA ASP A 30 8.02 -5.28 -8.01
C ASP A 30 8.46 -4.29 -6.94
N LEU A 31 8.53 -3.00 -7.28
CA LEU A 31 9.01 -1.96 -6.38
C LEU A 31 8.15 -1.79 -5.13
N TRP A 32 6.84 -2.01 -5.24
CA TRP A 32 5.94 -1.89 -4.09
C TRP A 32 6.02 -3.10 -3.17
N SER A 33 6.38 -4.26 -3.73
CA SER A 33 6.66 -5.51 -3.01
C SER A 33 8.08 -5.56 -2.43
N TYR A 34 9.02 -4.82 -3.02
CA TYR A 34 10.46 -4.85 -2.76
C TYR A 34 10.89 -4.16 -1.45
N GLY A 35 10.08 -4.19 -0.39
CA GLY A 35 10.55 -3.73 0.92
C GLY A 35 9.56 -3.79 2.08
N SER A 36 10.06 -4.20 3.24
CA SER A 36 9.45 -3.99 4.55
C SER A 36 9.77 -2.59 5.11
N ASP A 37 9.12 -2.19 6.21
CA ASP A 37 9.07 -0.87 6.88
C ASP A 37 10.33 0.04 6.86
N GLY A 38 11.53 -0.50 6.66
CA GLY A 38 12.79 0.25 6.62
C GLY A 38 13.19 0.83 5.25
N MET A 39 12.63 0.32 4.14
CA MET A 39 13.19 0.60 2.81
C MET A 39 12.43 1.61 1.97
N PHE A 40 11.20 2.01 2.30
CA PHE A 40 10.30 2.84 1.48
C PHE A 40 10.71 4.32 1.26
N ASN A 41 11.92 4.59 0.76
CA ASN A 41 12.30 5.90 0.22
C ASN A 41 12.18 5.88 -1.31
N TRP A 42 10.98 5.66 -1.84
CA TRP A 42 10.66 6.10 -3.21
C TRP A 42 10.51 7.62 -3.28
N PHE A 43 10.18 8.21 -2.14
CA PHE A 43 9.83 9.61 -2.05
C PHE A 43 10.52 10.17 -0.81
N GLN A 44 11.56 10.97 -1.01
CA GLN A 44 12.17 11.67 0.11
C GLN A 44 11.11 12.54 0.78
N SER A 45 10.80 12.27 2.05
CA SER A 45 10.43 13.35 2.96
C SER A 45 11.60 14.34 2.98
N PRO A 46 11.37 15.66 3.06
CA PRO A 46 12.43 16.55 3.54
C PRO A 46 12.89 16.01 4.90
N PRO A 47 14.20 15.91 5.16
CA PRO A 47 14.71 15.20 6.33
C PRO A 47 14.23 15.90 7.59
N ALA A 48 13.36 15.22 8.36
CA ALA A 48 13.01 15.62 9.71
C ALA A 48 13.79 14.77 10.73
N THR A 49 15.10 14.60 10.55
CA THR A 49 16.06 14.30 11.64
C THR A 49 17.51 14.27 11.13
N PRO A 50 18.47 14.87 11.86
CA PRO A 50 19.89 14.79 11.52
C PRO A 50 20.55 13.62 12.27
N SER A 51 20.89 12.54 11.56
CA SER A 51 21.99 11.65 11.97
C SER A 51 22.30 10.59 10.91
N GLY A 52 23.42 10.76 10.20
CA GLY A 52 24.33 9.69 9.71
C GLY A 52 23.85 8.55 8.81
N TYR A 53 22.55 8.28 8.67
CA TYR A 53 22.00 7.20 7.86
C TYR A 53 21.61 7.75 6.50
N VAL A 54 22.46 7.52 5.49
CA VAL A 54 22.07 7.73 4.09
C VAL A 54 21.14 6.58 3.72
N ARG A 55 19.83 6.85 3.76
CA ARG A 55 18.83 5.92 3.23
C ARG A 55 18.91 5.95 1.70
N ASN A 56 19.43 4.89 1.09
CA ASN A 56 19.35 4.72 -0.37
C ASN A 56 17.87 4.63 -0.80
N SER A 57 17.53 5.18 -1.97
CA SER A 57 16.17 5.06 -2.50
C SER A 57 15.87 3.62 -2.91
N VAL A 58 14.63 3.14 -2.71
CA VAL A 58 14.19 1.78 -3.13
C VAL A 58 14.57 1.47 -4.57
N VAL A 59 14.43 2.44 -5.48
CA VAL A 59 14.81 2.32 -6.90
C VAL A 59 16.26 1.87 -7.06
N VAL A 60 17.17 2.42 -6.26
CA VAL A 60 18.61 2.17 -6.38
C VAL A 60 18.94 0.76 -5.91
N GLU A 61 18.38 0.32 -4.79
CA GLU A 61 18.56 -1.05 -4.32
C GLU A 61 17.87 -2.04 -5.28
N TYR A 62 16.65 -1.76 -5.74
CA TYR A 62 15.96 -2.60 -6.73
C TYR A 62 16.78 -2.79 -8.00
N LYS A 63 17.30 -1.70 -8.57
CA LYS A 63 18.16 -1.79 -9.76
C LYS A 63 19.43 -2.59 -9.50
N LYS A 64 19.99 -2.53 -8.30
CA LYS A 64 21.20 -3.26 -7.93
C LYS A 64 20.91 -4.75 -7.80
N ASP A 65 19.85 -5.14 -7.10
CA ASP A 65 19.48 -6.54 -6.91
C ASP A 65 18.97 -7.16 -8.21
N TYR A 66 18.14 -6.45 -8.97
CA TYR A 66 17.70 -6.89 -10.31
C TYR A 66 18.90 -7.23 -11.20
N ARG A 67 19.95 -6.41 -11.18
CA ARG A 67 21.18 -6.66 -11.96
C ARG A 67 22.02 -7.81 -11.41
N ALA A 68 21.99 -8.04 -10.10
CA ALA A 68 22.69 -9.15 -9.47
C ALA A 68 22.02 -10.50 -9.78
N ASP A 69 20.69 -10.52 -9.85
CA ASP A 69 19.88 -11.73 -10.01
C ASP A 69 19.63 -12.09 -11.50
N TYR A 70 19.72 -11.12 -12.42
CA TYR A 70 19.50 -11.35 -13.85
C TYR A 70 20.39 -12.44 -14.48
N PRO A 71 21.71 -12.55 -14.20
CA PRO A 71 22.57 -13.58 -14.80
C PRO A 71 22.12 -15.01 -14.49
N ASP A 72 21.53 -15.25 -13.32
CA ASP A 72 21.04 -16.58 -12.91
C ASP A 72 19.70 -16.93 -13.59
N SER A 73 18.96 -15.91 -14.05
CA SER A 73 17.64 -16.02 -14.67
C SER A 73 17.62 -16.35 -16.16
N GLU A 74 18.75 -16.19 -16.88
CA GLU A 74 18.82 -16.55 -18.31
C GLU A 74 18.51 -18.05 -18.56
N SER A 75 18.57 -18.87 -17.51
CA SER A 75 18.23 -20.29 -17.52
C SER A 75 16.73 -20.60 -17.38
N GLU A 76 15.95 -19.70 -16.76
CA GLU A 76 14.51 -19.86 -16.52
C GLU A 76 13.77 -18.70 -17.18
N ARG A 77 13.25 -18.92 -18.39
CA ARG A 77 12.47 -17.92 -19.16
C ARG A 77 11.13 -17.61 -18.49
N ASN A 78 11.13 -16.99 -17.32
CA ASN A 78 9.96 -16.33 -16.78
C ASN A 78 10.04 -14.85 -17.13
N HIS A 79 9.42 -14.48 -18.26
CA HIS A 79 9.36 -13.11 -18.77
C HIS A 79 8.80 -12.10 -17.75
N ARG A 80 8.12 -12.59 -16.70
CA ARG A 80 7.57 -11.76 -15.64
C ARG A 80 8.55 -11.46 -14.50
N HIS A 81 9.56 -12.29 -14.27
CA HIS A 81 10.57 -12.04 -13.22
C HIS A 81 11.66 -11.06 -13.69
N PHE A 82 11.93 -11.02 -15.00
CA PHE A 82 12.91 -10.10 -15.59
C PHE A 82 12.34 -9.47 -16.88
N PRO A 83 11.36 -8.55 -16.78
CA PRO A 83 10.67 -7.98 -17.94
C PRO A 83 11.48 -6.88 -18.65
N PHE A 84 12.59 -6.43 -18.04
CA PHE A 84 13.43 -5.35 -18.55
C PHE A 84 14.77 -5.88 -19.05
N GLU A 85 15.19 -5.40 -20.22
CA GLU A 85 16.58 -5.52 -20.64
C GLU A 85 17.52 -4.75 -19.67
N LEU A 86 18.55 -5.44 -19.18
CA LEU A 86 19.43 -5.08 -18.05
C LEU A 86 19.94 -3.64 -17.98
N GLU A 87 20.40 -3.08 -19.11
CA GLU A 87 21.19 -1.84 -19.09
C GLU A 87 20.43 -0.60 -19.52
N HIS A 88 19.44 -0.74 -20.41
CA HIS A 88 18.78 0.42 -21.02
C HIS A 88 17.32 0.53 -20.66
N GLU A 89 16.62 -0.60 -20.61
CA GLU A 89 15.18 -0.58 -20.45
C GLU A 89 14.77 -0.38 -18.99
N LEU A 90 15.41 -1.09 -18.05
CA LEU A 90 15.13 -0.93 -16.62
C LEU A 90 15.34 0.51 -16.15
N ASP A 91 16.48 1.10 -16.53
CA ASP A 91 16.79 2.48 -16.17
C ASP A 91 15.79 3.46 -16.79
N SER A 92 15.42 3.26 -18.06
CA SER A 92 14.44 4.09 -18.76
C SER A 92 13.07 4.02 -18.09
N TYR A 93 12.62 2.84 -17.68
CA TYR A 93 11.33 2.65 -17.02
C TYR A 93 11.32 3.24 -15.60
N CYS A 94 12.40 3.09 -14.83
CA CYS A 94 12.54 3.78 -13.55
C CYS A 94 12.53 5.31 -13.71
N THR A 95 13.21 5.84 -14.74
CA THR A 95 13.19 7.28 -15.05
C THR A 95 11.79 7.73 -15.49
N LYS A 96 11.10 6.95 -16.32
CA LYS A 96 9.72 7.21 -16.74
C LYS A 96 8.79 7.29 -15.53
N LEU A 97 8.86 6.33 -14.61
CA LEU A 97 8.05 6.32 -13.40
C LEU A 97 8.33 7.55 -12.52
N GLU A 98 9.59 7.95 -12.34
CA GLU A 98 9.92 9.18 -11.59
C GLU A 98 9.40 10.44 -12.30
N GLN A 99 9.47 10.50 -13.63
CA GLN A 99 8.90 11.61 -14.41
C GLN A 99 7.37 11.69 -14.30
N LEU A 100 6.69 10.54 -14.29
CA LEU A 100 5.23 10.47 -14.07
C LEU A 100 4.86 10.94 -12.66
N LEU A 101 5.65 10.58 -11.66
CA LEU A 101 5.39 10.93 -10.27
C LEU A 101 5.77 12.38 -9.95
N THR A 102 6.76 12.97 -10.63
CA THR A 102 7.24 14.34 -10.36
C THR A 102 6.12 15.39 -10.34
N PRO A 103 5.29 15.56 -11.40
CA PRO A 103 4.21 16.54 -11.38
C PRO A 103 3.18 16.23 -10.29
N VAL A 104 2.94 14.96 -10.00
CA VAL A 104 2.04 14.51 -8.94
C VAL A 104 2.59 14.89 -7.56
N LYS A 105 3.88 14.71 -7.30
CA LYS A 105 4.57 15.15 -6.07
C LYS A 105 4.54 16.68 -5.91
N LEU A 106 4.68 17.41 -7.03
CA LEU A 106 4.61 18.88 -7.00
C LEU A 106 3.21 19.37 -6.64
N ALA A 107 2.17 18.73 -7.17
CA ALA A 107 0.78 19.04 -6.86
C ALA A 107 0.36 18.57 -5.45
N ASP A 108 0.91 17.43 -5.02
CA ASP A 108 0.60 16.80 -3.75
C ASP A 108 1.85 16.16 -3.11
N PRO A 109 2.65 16.94 -2.37
CA PRO A 109 3.88 16.46 -1.76
C PRO A 109 3.68 15.29 -0.77
N MET A 110 2.43 15.09 -0.31
CA MET A 110 2.08 14.06 0.67
C MET A 110 1.69 12.74 0.02
N ILE A 111 1.50 12.67 -1.30
CA ILE A 111 1.15 11.42 -2.00
C ILE A 111 2.18 10.31 -1.77
N ALA A 112 3.43 10.73 -1.66
CA ALA A 112 4.60 9.98 -1.23
C ALA A 112 4.49 9.34 0.15
N GLN A 113 3.87 10.06 1.08
CA GLN A 113 3.78 9.74 2.50
C GLN A 113 2.50 8.97 2.85
N ARG A 114 1.54 8.92 1.92
CA ARG A 114 0.29 8.16 2.06
C ARG A 114 0.45 6.68 1.74
N LYS A 115 1.69 6.19 1.62
CA LYS A 115 1.92 4.75 1.52
C LYS A 115 1.70 4.10 2.89
N VAL A 116 0.83 3.10 2.94
CA VAL A 116 0.56 2.31 4.14
C VAL A 116 1.07 0.90 3.88
N TYR A 117 2.01 0.43 4.69
CA TYR A 117 2.43 -0.96 4.70
C TYR A 117 1.81 -1.64 5.92
N LEU A 118 0.98 -2.65 5.69
CA LEU A 118 0.42 -3.49 6.73
C LEU A 118 1.10 -4.85 6.65
N ARG A 119 1.77 -5.22 7.73
CA ARG A 119 2.28 -6.59 7.90
C ARG A 119 1.08 -7.54 7.99
N SER A 120 1.24 -8.75 7.47
CA SER A 120 0.18 -9.77 7.33
C SER A 120 -0.62 -10.15 8.57
N ARG A 121 -0.14 -9.82 9.77
CA ARG A 121 -0.89 -10.05 11.01
C ARG A 121 -1.66 -8.81 11.45
N THR A 122 -1.21 -7.63 11.06
CA THR A 122 -1.78 -6.34 11.43
C THR A 122 -2.99 -6.00 10.55
N ASP A 123 -2.90 -6.26 9.25
CA ASP A 123 -4.02 -6.16 8.31
C ASP A 123 -5.16 -7.15 8.60
N GLU A 124 -4.88 -8.44 8.78
CA GLU A 124 -5.89 -9.44 9.16
C GLU A 124 -6.62 -9.04 10.46
N GLN A 125 -5.87 -8.45 11.39
CA GLN A 125 -6.43 -8.01 12.65
C GLN A 125 -7.26 -6.74 12.51
N ILE A 126 -6.78 -5.74 11.79
CA ILE A 126 -7.55 -4.52 11.53
C ILE A 126 -8.82 -4.88 10.75
N HIS A 127 -8.74 -5.79 9.77
CA HIS A 127 -9.88 -6.35 9.04
C HIS A 127 -10.91 -6.97 9.99
N SER A 128 -10.45 -7.85 10.88
CA SER A 128 -11.31 -8.53 11.87
C SER A 128 -11.97 -7.52 12.82
N CYS A 129 -11.21 -6.54 13.30
CA CYS A 129 -11.74 -5.46 14.14
C CYS A 129 -12.77 -4.61 13.40
N LEU A 130 -12.54 -4.26 12.13
CA LEU A 130 -13.49 -3.48 11.31
C LEU A 130 -14.79 -4.26 11.11
N THR A 131 -14.68 -5.55 10.78
CA THR A 131 -15.83 -6.45 10.61
C THR A 131 -16.66 -6.53 11.89
N ALA A 132 -16.00 -6.73 13.04
CA ALA A 132 -16.66 -6.80 14.34
C ALA A 132 -17.28 -5.46 14.75
N TYR A 133 -16.59 -4.35 14.50
CA TYR A 133 -17.05 -3.00 14.81
C TYR A 133 -18.35 -2.68 14.07
N LEU A 134 -18.41 -2.96 12.76
CA LEU A 134 -19.59 -2.73 11.93
C LEU A 134 -20.76 -3.62 12.35
N THR A 135 -20.51 -4.92 12.57
CA THR A 135 -21.55 -5.87 12.97
C THR A 135 -22.20 -5.50 14.31
N LYS A 136 -21.40 -5.00 15.26
CA LYS A 136 -21.85 -4.68 16.63
C LYS A 136 -22.39 -3.25 16.79
N ARG A 137 -22.23 -2.37 15.80
CA ARG A 137 -22.81 -1.02 15.77
C ARG A 137 -23.89 -0.88 14.68
N PRO A 138 -25.09 -1.48 14.86
CA PRO A 138 -26.19 -1.41 13.88
C PRO A 138 -26.81 -0.02 13.68
N LYS A 139 -26.27 1.05 14.28
CA LYS A 139 -26.76 2.43 14.13
C LYS A 139 -25.94 3.28 13.16
N ALA A 140 -24.79 2.79 12.70
CA ALA A 140 -24.08 3.38 11.59
C ALA A 140 -24.46 2.54 10.36
N SER A 141 -25.67 2.72 9.85
CA SER A 141 -26.07 2.07 8.60
C SER A 141 -25.17 2.64 7.51
N PHE A 142 -24.35 1.79 6.89
CA PHE A 142 -23.60 2.12 5.68
C PHE A 142 -24.20 1.29 4.54
N PRO A 143 -25.45 1.58 4.15
CA PRO A 143 -26.32 0.68 3.40
C PRO A 143 -25.75 0.21 2.05
N ASP A 144 -24.71 0.87 1.53
CA ASP A 144 -24.10 0.57 0.24
C ASP A 144 -22.73 -0.13 0.34
N LEU A 145 -22.19 -0.36 1.55
CA LEU A 145 -20.82 -0.90 1.77
C LEU A 145 -20.76 -2.13 2.69
N GLU A 146 -21.88 -2.56 3.28
CA GLU A 146 -21.86 -3.37 4.51
C GLU A 146 -21.26 -4.78 4.41
N ASN A 147 -21.25 -5.42 3.24
CA ASN A 147 -20.65 -6.77 3.12
C ASN A 147 -19.15 -6.75 2.81
N ASP A 148 -18.67 -5.72 2.12
CA ASP A 148 -17.30 -5.70 1.59
C ASP A 148 -16.45 -4.56 2.16
N PHE A 149 -16.98 -3.73 3.07
CA PHE A 149 -16.25 -2.57 3.61
C PHE A 149 -14.86 -2.93 4.16
N ALA A 150 -14.80 -3.87 5.10
CA ALA A 150 -13.54 -4.24 5.75
C ALA A 150 -12.56 -4.83 4.73
N SER A 151 -13.08 -5.62 3.78
CA SER A 151 -12.31 -6.19 2.69
C SER A 151 -11.77 -5.10 1.75
N ASN A 152 -12.60 -4.14 1.33
CA ASN A 152 -12.19 -3.03 0.47
C ASN A 152 -11.15 -2.14 1.14
N VAL A 153 -11.33 -1.86 2.43
CA VAL A 153 -10.36 -1.09 3.22
C VAL A 153 -8.98 -1.75 3.20
N ILE A 154 -8.91 -3.08 3.37
CA ILE A 154 -7.66 -3.79 3.63
C ILE A 154 -7.07 -4.43 2.36
N TRP A 155 -7.88 -5.03 1.52
CA TRP A 155 -7.47 -5.76 0.31
C TRP A 155 -7.66 -4.94 -0.98
N GLY A 156 -8.49 -3.89 -0.95
CA GLY A 156 -8.83 -3.11 -2.14
C GLY A 156 -10.14 -3.60 -2.79
N GLY A 157 -10.54 -2.96 -3.89
CA GLY A 157 -11.78 -3.28 -4.61
C GLY A 157 -11.53 -4.06 -5.89
N GLU A 158 -11.28 -3.33 -6.98
CA GLU A 158 -11.18 -3.89 -8.32
C GLU A 158 -9.75 -4.31 -8.64
N GLN A 159 -9.56 -5.54 -9.13
CA GLN A 159 -8.27 -5.98 -9.65
C GLN A 159 -7.97 -5.25 -10.98
N LEU A 160 -6.72 -4.82 -11.17
CA LEU A 160 -6.30 -4.10 -12.37
C LEU A 160 -6.48 -4.93 -13.64
N ASP A 161 -6.03 -6.17 -13.61
CA ASP A 161 -6.27 -7.22 -14.59
C ASP A 161 -5.98 -8.60 -13.95
N PHE A 162 -6.34 -9.69 -14.64
CA PHE A 162 -6.24 -11.05 -14.10
C PHE A 162 -4.80 -11.47 -13.74
N GLU A 163 -3.81 -10.89 -14.40
CA GLU A 163 -2.41 -11.23 -14.16
C GLU A 163 -1.82 -10.36 -13.05
N SER A 164 -2.31 -9.15 -12.85
CA SER A 164 -1.79 -8.16 -11.89
C SER A 164 -2.11 -8.48 -10.43
N GLU A 165 -1.14 -8.23 -9.54
CA GLU A 165 -1.36 -8.23 -8.08
C GLU A 165 -1.88 -6.86 -7.58
N LEU A 166 -2.05 -5.89 -8.49
CA LEU A 166 -2.56 -4.56 -8.18
C LEU A 166 -4.09 -4.57 -8.13
N ILE A 167 -4.60 -4.04 -7.02
CA ILE A 167 -6.03 -3.87 -6.75
C ILE A 167 -6.26 -2.40 -6.42
N TYR A 168 -7.31 -1.77 -6.93
CA TYR A 168 -7.57 -0.35 -6.68
C TYR A 168 -8.99 -0.07 -6.21
N LEU A 169 -9.16 1.13 -5.65
CA LEU A 169 -10.45 1.74 -5.32
C LEU A 169 -10.56 3.06 -6.07
N MET A 170 -11.69 3.27 -6.74
CA MET A 170 -12.02 4.52 -7.42
C MET A 170 -12.34 5.63 -6.42
N PRO A 171 -12.28 6.91 -6.81
CA PRO A 171 -12.37 8.02 -5.86
C PRO A 171 -13.70 8.08 -5.08
N ASP A 172 -14.79 7.64 -5.69
CA ASP A 172 -16.11 7.51 -5.05
C ASP A 172 -16.09 6.45 -3.94
N GLN A 173 -15.50 5.29 -4.19
CA GLN A 173 -15.31 4.24 -3.20
C GLN A 173 -14.37 4.70 -2.07
N VAL A 174 -13.25 5.35 -2.41
CA VAL A 174 -12.31 5.94 -1.44
C VAL A 174 -13.04 6.97 -0.57
N GLY A 175 -13.85 7.85 -1.17
CA GLY A 175 -14.63 8.86 -0.46
C GLY A 175 -15.65 8.25 0.51
N ALA A 176 -16.40 7.25 0.07
CA ALA A 176 -17.36 6.54 0.92
C ALA A 176 -16.65 5.84 2.09
N ILE A 177 -15.51 5.19 1.83
CA ILE A 177 -14.72 4.54 2.88
C ILE A 177 -14.14 5.56 3.87
N ALA A 178 -13.57 6.66 3.37
CA ALA A 178 -13.01 7.72 4.18
C ALA A 178 -14.03 8.31 5.15
N GLN A 179 -15.27 8.53 4.70
CA GLN A 179 -16.36 9.00 5.56
C GLN A 179 -16.61 8.07 6.73
N VAL A 180 -16.64 6.75 6.49
CA VAL A 180 -16.81 5.75 7.56
C VAL A 180 -15.61 5.77 8.50
N LEU A 181 -14.38 5.63 7.97
CA LEU A 181 -13.15 5.57 8.76
C LEU A 181 -12.98 6.81 9.64
N HIS A 182 -13.36 8.00 9.16
CA HIS A 182 -13.32 9.24 9.92
C HIS A 182 -14.22 9.22 11.18
N THR A 183 -15.30 8.44 11.19
CA THR A 183 -16.19 8.29 12.35
C THR A 183 -15.70 7.25 13.37
N ILE A 184 -14.72 6.41 12.99
CA ILE A 184 -14.23 5.33 13.83
C ILE A 184 -13.20 5.88 14.82
N ASN A 185 -13.49 5.73 16.11
CA ASN A 185 -12.47 5.88 17.15
C ASN A 185 -11.55 4.64 17.11
N ILE A 186 -10.27 4.82 16.76
CA ILE A 186 -9.28 3.73 16.63
C ILE A 186 -9.13 2.91 17.93
N LYS A 187 -9.14 3.52 19.10
CA LYS A 187 -9.10 2.76 20.37
C LYS A 187 -10.36 1.92 20.57
N GLY A 188 -11.51 2.46 20.15
CA GLY A 188 -12.77 1.72 20.12
C GLY A 188 -12.74 0.56 19.11
N LEU A 189 -12.15 0.76 17.94
CA LEU A 189 -11.94 -0.28 16.93
C LEU A 189 -11.09 -1.43 17.49
N LEU A 190 -9.92 -1.11 18.06
CA LEU A 190 -8.98 -2.11 18.56
C LEU A 190 -9.47 -2.81 19.85
N SER A 191 -10.51 -2.29 20.51
CA SER A 191 -11.19 -3.01 21.60
C SER A 191 -11.85 -4.32 21.16
N TYR A 192 -12.04 -4.52 19.85
CA TYR A 192 -12.53 -5.78 19.27
C TYR A 192 -11.43 -6.80 18.96
N PHE A 193 -10.18 -6.50 19.28
CA PHE A 193 -9.06 -7.43 19.09
C PHE A 193 -9.27 -8.71 19.91
N ASP A 194 -9.14 -9.87 19.25
CA ASP A 194 -9.22 -11.18 19.91
C ASP A 194 -7.86 -11.59 20.46
N THR A 195 -7.59 -11.25 21.71
CA THR A 195 -6.34 -11.60 22.39
C THR A 195 -6.24 -13.09 22.74
N SER A 196 -7.33 -13.86 22.61
CA SER A 196 -7.35 -15.27 23.02
C SER A 196 -6.55 -16.19 22.08
N GLN A 197 -6.30 -15.75 20.85
CA GLN A 197 -5.60 -16.53 19.83
C GLN A 197 -4.08 -16.50 19.95
N TYR A 198 -3.55 -15.72 20.89
CA TYR A 198 -2.13 -15.42 20.91
C TYR A 198 -1.57 -15.45 22.33
N ASN A 199 -0.42 -16.12 22.49
CA ASN A 199 0.29 -16.20 23.76
C ASN A 199 1.16 -14.93 23.92
N LEU A 200 0.52 -13.82 24.32
CA LEU A 200 1.00 -12.45 24.06
C LEU A 200 1.67 -11.71 25.21
N ALA A 201 1.91 -12.34 26.37
CA ALA A 201 2.25 -11.61 27.60
C ALA A 201 3.38 -10.56 27.44
N ASP A 202 4.41 -10.84 26.64
CA ASP A 202 5.58 -9.96 26.52
C ASP A 202 5.59 -9.02 25.29
N TRP A 203 4.69 -9.22 24.30
CA TRP A 203 4.69 -8.44 23.05
C TRP A 203 3.31 -7.92 22.63
N LEU A 204 2.28 -8.13 23.47
CA LEU A 204 0.91 -7.63 23.25
C LEU A 204 0.88 -6.12 23.06
N GLU A 205 1.56 -5.38 23.95
CA GLU A 205 1.49 -3.92 23.99
C GLU A 205 2.15 -3.31 22.76
N ASP A 206 3.32 -3.82 22.35
CA ASP A 206 4.01 -3.38 21.14
C ASP A 206 3.19 -3.68 19.89
N TRP A 207 2.55 -4.85 19.82
CA TRP A 207 1.73 -5.20 18.66
C TRP A 207 0.43 -4.39 18.59
N LEU A 208 -0.25 -4.17 19.71
CA LEU A 208 -1.43 -3.29 19.74
C LEU A 208 -1.07 -1.86 19.31
N LYS A 209 0.11 -1.38 19.67
CA LYS A 209 0.63 -0.09 19.23
C LYS A 209 0.95 -0.05 17.74
N ASP A 210 1.49 -1.14 17.18
CA ASP A 210 1.67 -1.30 15.73
C ASP A 210 0.32 -1.26 15.00
N CYS A 211 -0.71 -1.94 15.55
CA CYS A 211 -2.07 -1.91 15.01
C CYS A 211 -2.70 -0.52 15.11
N GLU A 212 -2.50 0.20 16.21
CA GLU A 212 -2.98 1.59 16.39
C GLU A 212 -2.31 2.52 15.38
N THR A 213 -0.99 2.42 15.22
CA THR A 213 -0.23 3.21 14.26
C THR A 213 -0.69 2.93 12.83
N ALA A 214 -0.83 1.66 12.48
CA ALA A 214 -1.30 1.23 11.17
C ALA A 214 -2.74 1.69 10.88
N ALA A 215 -3.66 1.54 11.83
CA ALA A 215 -5.05 1.97 11.67
C ALA A 215 -5.18 3.50 11.53
N HIS A 216 -4.34 4.27 12.24
CA HIS A 216 -4.24 5.71 12.04
C HIS A 216 -3.67 6.09 10.68
N ALA A 217 -2.59 5.44 10.24
CA ALA A 217 -2.00 5.67 8.92
C ALA A 217 -2.98 5.33 7.79
N LEU A 218 -3.72 4.22 7.93
CA LEU A 218 -4.77 3.80 7.02
C LEU A 218 -5.90 4.83 6.94
N THR A 219 -6.44 5.24 8.09
CA THR A 219 -7.51 6.25 8.15
C THR A 219 -7.06 7.56 7.50
N LYS A 220 -5.85 8.02 7.82
CA LYS A 220 -5.28 9.23 7.23
C LYS A 220 -5.10 9.10 5.72
N CYS A 221 -4.58 7.98 5.23
CA CYS A 221 -4.40 7.73 3.80
C CYS A 221 -5.72 7.86 3.04
N PHE A 222 -6.79 7.22 3.53
CA PHE A 222 -8.13 7.30 2.92
C PHE A 222 -8.73 8.70 2.96
N VAL A 223 -8.67 9.38 4.10
CA VAL A 223 -9.21 10.74 4.24
C VAL A 223 -8.49 11.72 3.31
N ASP A 224 -7.16 11.72 3.35
CA ASP A 224 -6.38 12.64 2.51
C ASP A 224 -6.56 12.33 1.01
N ALA A 225 -6.65 11.04 0.63
CA ALA A 225 -6.91 10.65 -0.76
C ALA A 225 -8.29 11.09 -1.24
N ALA A 226 -9.32 10.95 -0.40
CA ALA A 226 -10.68 11.38 -0.70
C ALA A 226 -10.76 12.90 -0.93
N GLU A 227 -10.10 13.70 -0.09
CA GLU A 227 -10.03 15.17 -0.26
C GLU A 227 -9.40 15.61 -1.58
N LYS A 228 -8.55 14.76 -2.15
CA LYS A 228 -7.83 15.01 -3.41
C LYS A 228 -8.44 14.34 -4.62
N GLY A 229 -9.55 13.61 -4.46
CA GLY A 229 -10.16 12.83 -5.55
C GLY A 229 -9.21 11.77 -6.12
N GLN A 230 -8.34 11.22 -5.28
CA GLN A 230 -7.35 10.21 -5.66
C GLN A 230 -7.95 8.81 -5.58
N ILE A 231 -7.28 7.88 -6.28
CA ILE A 231 -7.52 6.45 -6.10
C ILE A 231 -6.61 5.89 -5.00
N ILE A 232 -6.97 4.75 -4.44
CA ILE A 232 -6.05 3.95 -3.60
C ILE A 232 -5.71 2.69 -4.36
N MET A 233 -4.44 2.52 -4.68
CA MET A 233 -3.91 1.28 -5.26
C MET A 233 -3.25 0.44 -4.17
N THR A 234 -3.50 -0.86 -4.19
CA THR A 234 -3.10 -1.86 -3.21
C THR A 234 -2.32 -2.95 -3.94
N ILE A 235 -1.27 -3.47 -3.32
CA ILE A 235 -0.64 -4.73 -3.70
C ILE A 235 -0.68 -5.68 -2.51
N VAL A 236 -0.97 -6.95 -2.80
CA VAL A 236 -0.97 -8.05 -1.84
C VAL A 236 0.33 -8.85 -2.05
N ILE A 237 1.12 -9.01 -0.99
CA ILE A 237 2.50 -9.54 -0.99
C ILE A 237 2.53 -10.85 -0.20
#